data_AF-A0A8X6MKG2-F1
#
_entry.id   AF-A0A8X6MKG2-F1
#
_cell.length_a   1.000
_cell.length_b   1.000
_cell.length_c   1.000
_cell.angle_alpha   90.00
_cell.angle_beta   90.00
_cell.angle_gamma   90.00
#
_symmetry.space_group_name_H-M   'P 1'
#
loop_
_entity.id
_entity.type
_entity.pdbx_description
1 polymer ?
#
loop_
_entity_poly.entity_id
_entity_poly.type
_entity_poly.pdbx_seq_one_letter_code
_entity_poly.pdbx_strand_id
1 'polypeptide(L)'
;MNISCNAYAEPEDLIFLWSLENSQGIINLQNWSSWHMLSYSVTDYGYGTLSCWGKNSIGVQEYPCQFKLQAAKSIISEETNITSSINFLIVQLNYKENRCDTVDTFTYKYRRNGVHCFYLARGHRP
;
A
#
# COMPACT_ATOMS: atom_id res chain seq x y z
N MET A 1 -2.97 5.00 14.03
CA MET A 1 -2.03 5.65 13.09
C MET A 1 -2.74 5.83 11.76
N ASN A 2 -2.35 6.82 10.96
CA ASN A 2 -2.93 7.02 9.63
C ASN A 2 -1.91 6.66 8.56
N ILE A 3 -2.29 5.78 7.64
CA ILE A 3 -1.44 5.33 6.53
C ILE A 3 -2.10 5.77 5.23
N SER A 4 -1.38 6.53 4.40
CA SER A 4 -1.87 7.03 3.11
C SER A 4 -1.37 6.15 1.96
N CYS A 5 -2.26 5.88 1.01
CA CYS A 5 -1.95 5.19 -0.23
C CYS A 5 -2.07 6.15 -1.41
N ASN A 6 -0.94 6.50 -2.01
CA ASN A 6 -0.91 7.37 -3.18
C ASN A 6 -0.69 6.51 -4.44
N ALA A 7 -1.74 6.30 -5.21
CA ALA A 7 -1.70 5.66 -6.52
C ALA A 7 -2.02 6.70 -7.60
N TYR A 8 -1.38 6.57 -8.76
CA TYR A 8 -1.66 7.40 -9.93
C TYR A 8 -2.44 6.58 -10.96
N ALA A 9 -3.56 7.11 -11.45
CA ALA A 9 -4.35 6.48 -12.51
C ALA A 9 -4.97 7.53 -13.44
N GLU A 10 -5.33 7.09 -14.65
CA GLU A 10 -6.13 7.87 -15.60
C GLU A 10 -7.31 6.98 -16.07
N PRO A 11 -8.57 7.39 -15.84
CA PRO A 11 -9.02 8.59 -15.11
C PRO A 11 -8.65 8.56 -13.61
N GLU A 12 -8.60 9.75 -12.99
CA GLU A 12 -8.11 9.95 -11.61
C GLU A 12 -9.12 9.53 -10.51
N ASP A 13 -10.30 9.04 -10.88
CA ASP A 13 -11.38 8.62 -9.98
C ASP A 13 -11.07 7.27 -9.29
N LEU A 14 -10.07 7.29 -8.41
CA LEU A 14 -9.61 6.11 -7.69
C LEU A 14 -10.46 5.80 -6.45
N ILE A 15 -10.80 4.53 -6.31
CA ILE A 15 -11.26 3.91 -5.07
C ILE A 15 -10.24 2.88 -4.61
N PHE A 16 -10.15 2.67 -3.30
CA PHE A 16 -9.06 1.96 -2.65
C PHE A 16 -9.56 0.77 -1.85
N LEU A 17 -8.87 -0.35 -1.98
CA LEU A 17 -9.01 -1.56 -1.16
C LEU A 17 -7.81 -1.67 -0.24
N TRP A 18 -8.03 -2.01 1.03
CA TRP A 18 -6.98 -2.27 2.00
C TRP A 18 -7.10 -3.66 2.61
N SER A 19 -5.99 -4.39 2.62
CA SER A 19 -5.87 -5.65 3.34
C SER A 19 -4.61 -5.68 4.20
N LEU A 20 -4.66 -6.49 5.26
CA LEU A 20 -3.52 -6.88 6.08
C LEU A 20 -3.27 -8.36 5.90
N GLU A 21 -2.03 -8.72 5.64
CA GLU A 21 -1.55 -10.10 5.74
C GLU A 21 -0.65 -10.22 6.96
N ASN A 22 -1.05 -11.05 7.93
CA ASN A 22 -0.29 -11.33 9.13
C ASN A 22 -0.30 -12.84 9.44
N SER A 23 0.24 -13.24 10.60
CA SER A 23 0.27 -14.64 11.02
C SER A 23 -1.11 -15.28 11.23
N GLN A 24 -2.18 -14.49 11.30
CA GLN A 24 -3.57 -14.97 11.40
C GLN A 24 -4.22 -15.14 10.01
N GLY A 25 -3.55 -14.71 8.94
CA GLY A 25 -4.03 -14.77 7.56
C GLY A 25 -4.26 -13.38 6.95
N ILE A 26 -5.15 -13.33 5.95
CA ILE A 26 -5.50 -12.11 5.23
C ILE A 26 -6.79 -11.52 5.81
N ILE A 27 -6.73 -10.26 6.22
CA ILE A 27 -7.84 -9.50 6.81
C ILE A 27 -8.14 -8.31 5.91
N ASN A 28 -9.39 -8.18 5.45
CA ASN A 28 -9.82 -7.00 4.70
C ASN A 28 -10.19 -5.89 5.68
N LEU A 29 -9.44 -4.79 5.65
CA LEU A 29 -9.61 -3.67 6.58
C LEU A 29 -10.55 -2.61 6.03
N GLN A 30 -10.51 -2.40 4.72
CA GLN A 30 -11.38 -1.46 4.04
C GLN A 30 -11.68 -1.99 2.64
N ASN A 31 -12.95 -2.07 2.28
CA ASN A 31 -13.35 -2.39 0.91
C ASN A 31 -13.19 -1.16 0.00
N TRP A 32 -13.43 -1.32 -1.30
CA TRP A 32 -13.36 -0.26 -2.30
C TRP A 32 -14.09 1.01 -1.86
N SER A 33 -13.31 2.04 -1.51
CA SER A 33 -13.84 3.33 -1.07
C SER A 33 -12.97 4.49 -1.55
N SER A 34 -13.50 5.70 -1.62
CA SER A 34 -12.72 6.90 -1.99
C SER A 34 -11.65 7.28 -0.95
N TRP A 35 -11.59 6.59 0.19
CA TRP A 35 -10.63 6.87 1.25
C TRP A 35 -9.28 6.22 0.97
N HIS A 36 -8.34 7.06 0.53
CA HIS A 36 -6.94 6.71 0.34
C HIS A 36 -6.16 6.62 1.67
N MET A 37 -6.78 7.00 2.79
CA MET A 37 -6.16 6.98 4.12
C MET A 37 -6.81 5.92 5.00
N LEU A 38 -5.99 5.01 5.54
CA LEU A 38 -6.40 3.97 6.48
C LEU A 38 -6.05 4.38 7.91
N SER A 39 -7.05 4.38 8.80
CA SER A 39 -6.84 4.50 10.25
C SER A 39 -6.52 3.12 10.82
N TYR A 40 -5.23 2.81 10.98
CA TYR A 40 -4.75 1.50 11.43
C TYR A 40 -4.38 1.47 12.92
N SER A 41 -4.72 0.37 13.58
CA SER A 41 -4.43 0.13 15.00
C SER A 41 -3.64 -1.18 15.17
N VAL A 42 -2.36 -1.07 15.59
CA VAL A 42 -1.48 -2.24 15.80
C VAL A 42 -1.98 -3.10 16.97
N THR A 43 -2.65 -2.51 17.96
CA THR A 43 -3.22 -3.28 19.09
C THR A 43 -4.33 -4.21 18.64
N ASP A 44 -5.08 -3.82 17.62
CA ASP A 44 -6.28 -4.54 17.19
C ASP A 44 -5.94 -5.59 16.13
N TYR A 45 -5.00 -5.27 15.23
CA TYR A 45 -4.69 -6.09 14.05
C TYR A 45 -3.26 -6.66 14.03
N GLY A 46 -2.37 -6.19 14.91
CA GLY A 46 -1.01 -6.68 15.03
C GLY A 46 -0.03 -6.15 13.96
N TYR A 47 1.07 -6.89 13.79
CA TYR A 47 2.12 -6.62 12.80
C TYR A 47 1.93 -7.50 11.56
N GLY A 48 2.35 -7.02 10.40
CA GLY A 48 2.17 -7.72 9.13
C GLY A 48 2.47 -6.85 7.92
N THR A 49 1.98 -7.27 6.75
CA THR A 49 2.09 -6.54 5.49
C THR A 49 0.73 -5.95 5.13
N LEU A 50 0.61 -4.63 5.18
CA LEU A 50 -0.55 -3.93 4.64
C LEU A 50 -0.39 -3.77 3.13
N SER A 51 -1.47 -4.05 2.41
CA SER A 51 -1.55 -3.87 0.96
C SER A 51 -2.71 -2.94 0.62
N CYS A 52 -2.45 -2.00 -0.30
CA CYS A 52 -3.46 -1.11 -0.86
C CYS A 52 -3.50 -1.24 -2.38
N TRP A 53 -4.71 -1.32 -2.94
CA TRP A 53 -4.94 -1.29 -4.38
C TRP A 53 -5.77 -0.07 -4.75
N GLY A 54 -5.42 0.60 -5.84
CA GLY A 54 -6.28 1.56 -6.52
C GLY A 54 -7.14 0.89 -7.60
N LYS A 55 -8.38 1.33 -7.75
CA LYS A 55 -9.29 0.95 -8.83
C LYS A 55 -9.96 2.19 -9.38
N ASN A 56 -10.10 2.30 -10.70
CA ASN A 56 -10.93 3.32 -11.34
C ASN A 56 -11.93 2.66 -12.31
N SER A 57 -12.63 3.47 -13.11
CA SER A 57 -13.55 3.02 -14.17
C SER A 57 -12.93 2.09 -15.22
N ILE A 58 -11.60 2.09 -15.27
CA ILE A 58 -10.76 1.52 -16.28
C ILE A 58 -10.23 0.15 -15.79
N GLY A 59 -9.97 -0.01 -14.49
CA GLY A 59 -9.79 -1.31 -13.84
C GLY A 59 -9.03 -1.22 -12.52
N VAL A 60 -8.44 -2.34 -12.08
CA VAL A 60 -7.76 -2.48 -10.78
C VAL A 60 -6.26 -2.52 -10.98
N GLN A 61 -5.52 -1.84 -10.11
CA GLN A 61 -4.07 -1.93 -10.02
C GLN A 61 -3.64 -3.40 -9.82
N GLU A 62 -2.69 -3.87 -10.63
CA GLU A 62 -2.25 -5.26 -10.55
C GLU A 62 -1.38 -5.53 -9.31
N TYR A 63 -0.41 -4.65 -9.04
CA TYR A 63 0.51 -4.76 -7.90
C TYR A 63 0.16 -3.73 -6.82
N PRO A 64 -0.20 -4.16 -5.60
CA PRO A 64 -0.54 -3.23 -4.54
C PRO A 64 0.65 -2.41 -4.05
N CYS A 65 0.35 -1.26 -3.46
CA CYS A 65 1.29 -0.57 -2.58
C CYS A 65 1.40 -1.36 -1.27
N GLN A 66 2.62 -1.76 -0.88
CA GLN A 66 2.85 -2.59 0.31
C GLN A 66 3.60 -1.84 1.42
N PHE A 67 3.12 -2.01 2.65
CA PHE A 67 3.73 -1.45 3.86
C PHE A 67 3.98 -2.57 4.87
N LYS A 68 5.24 -2.79 5.23
CA LYS A 68 5.61 -3.77 6.24
C LYS A 68 5.63 -3.11 7.61
N LEU A 69 4.72 -3.54 8.48
CA LEU A 69 4.59 -3.11 9.87
C LEU A 69 5.39 -4.05 10.77
N GLN A 70 6.36 -3.50 11.50
CA GLN A 70 7.22 -4.29 12.41
C GLN A 70 7.43 -3.55 13.73
N ALA A 71 7.69 -4.31 14.79
CA ALA A 71 8.15 -3.75 16.05
C ALA A 71 9.58 -3.21 15.88
N ALA A 72 9.79 -1.93 16.18
CA ALA A 72 11.11 -1.37 16.39
C ALA A 72 11.44 -1.45 17.86
N LYS A 73 12.53 -2.16 18.18
CA LYS A 73 13.09 -2.13 19.53
C LYS A 73 13.97 -0.89 19.64
N SER A 74 13.46 0.15 20.30
CA SER A 74 14.28 1.29 20.71
C SER A 74 14.80 1.00 22.11
N ILE A 75 16.09 0.69 22.23
CA ILE A 75 16.77 0.61 23.53
C ILE A 75 17.33 2.01 23.81
N ILE A 76 16.73 2.72 24.76
CA ILE A 76 17.31 3.95 25.30
C ILE A 76 18.17 3.50 26.49
N SER A 77 19.49 3.70 26.42
CA SER A 77 20.37 3.51 27.56
C SER A 77 20.87 4.86 28.04
N GLU A 78 20.39 5.30 29.19
CA GLU A 78 21.21 6.09 30.09
C GLU A 78 21.38 5.21 31.33
N GLU A 79 22.62 5.05 31.77
CA GLU A 79 23.07 4.03 32.71
C GLU A 79 22.07 3.83 33.87
N THR A 80 21.41 2.66 33.91
CA THR A 80 20.53 2.13 34.99
C THR A 80 19.07 2.63 35.13
N ASN A 81 18.18 2.21 34.20
CA ASN A 81 16.79 1.73 34.43
C ASN A 81 16.06 1.58 33.08
N ILE A 82 16.05 0.37 32.53
CA ILE A 82 15.60 0.11 31.16
C ILE A 82 14.07 0.24 31.07
N THR A 83 13.57 1.33 30.48
CA THR A 83 12.21 1.38 29.94
C THR A 83 12.28 1.01 28.46
N SER A 84 11.84 -0.21 28.13
CA SER A 84 11.73 -0.66 26.74
C SER A 84 10.46 -0.08 26.10
N SER A 85 10.59 1.02 25.37
CA SER A 85 9.51 1.52 24.52
C SER A 85 9.48 0.69 23.23
N ILE A 86 8.39 -0.05 23.01
CA ILE A 86 8.12 -0.70 21.73
C ILE A 86 7.62 0.40 20.79
N ASN A 87 8.49 0.86 19.89
CA ASN A 87 8.10 1.74 18.80
C ASN A 87 7.67 0.89 17.60
N PHE A 88 6.97 1.49 16.64
CA PHE A 88 6.57 0.83 15.40
C PHE A 88 7.37 1.40 14.23
N LEU A 89 7.83 0.51 13.35
CA LEU A 89 8.48 0.86 12.10
C LEU A 89 7.52 0.54 10.95
N ILE A 90 7.28 1.53 10.10
CA ILE A 90 6.62 1.34 8.81
C ILE A 90 7.71 1.38 7.75
N VAL A 91 7.94 0.25 7.10
CA VAL A 91 8.79 0.19 5.91
C VAL A 91 7.86 0.10 4.71
N GLN A 92 7.77 1.17 3.94
CA GLN A 92 7.13 1.08 2.62
C GLN A 92 8.04 0.18 1.77
N LEU A 93 7.56 -1.02 1.45
CA LEU A 93 8.30 -1.90 0.56
C LEU A 93 8.19 -1.28 -0.82
N ASN A 94 9.35 -0.93 -1.37
CA ASN A 94 9.54 -0.28 -2.66
C ASN A 94 8.36 -0.56 -3.61
N TYR A 95 7.60 0.49 -3.91
CA TYR A 95 6.92 0.60 -5.19
C TYR A 95 7.96 0.17 -6.23
N LYS A 96 7.76 -0.94 -6.97
CA LYS A 96 8.77 -1.42 -7.93
C LYS A 96 9.10 -0.28 -8.90
N GLU A 97 10.17 0.43 -8.57
CA GLU A 97 10.72 1.49 -9.38
C GLU A 97 11.47 0.79 -10.50
N ASN A 98 11.20 1.21 -11.74
CA ASN A 98 12.06 1.00 -12.90
C ASN A 98 12.01 -0.29 -13.71
N ARG A 99 10.85 -0.94 -13.86
CA ARG A 99 10.49 -1.45 -15.20
C ARG A 99 9.03 -1.18 -15.56
N CYS A 100 8.85 -0.45 -16.65
CA CYS A 100 7.59 -0.39 -17.38
C CYS A 100 7.50 -1.62 -18.29
N ASP A 101 7.60 -2.82 -17.72
CA ASP A 101 7.41 -4.03 -18.51
C ASP A 101 5.91 -4.20 -18.76
N THR A 102 5.55 -4.50 -20.01
CA THR A 102 4.21 -4.91 -20.41
C THR A 102 3.85 -6.15 -19.61
N VAL A 103 2.84 -6.06 -18.74
CA VAL A 103 2.48 -7.19 -17.90
C VAL A 103 1.55 -8.15 -18.62
N ASP A 104 0.80 -7.68 -19.63
CA ASP A 104 0.03 -8.49 -20.58
C ASP A 104 -0.44 -7.62 -21.76
N THR A 105 -0.98 -8.24 -22.82
CA THR A 105 -1.50 -7.59 -24.05
C THR A 105 -2.63 -6.56 -23.82
N PHE A 106 -3.11 -6.41 -22.58
CA PHE A 106 -4.31 -5.64 -22.24
C PHE A 106 -4.09 -4.47 -21.27
N THR A 107 -2.87 -4.26 -20.76
CA THR A 107 -2.54 -3.19 -19.81
C THR A 107 -1.36 -2.37 -20.34
N TYR A 108 -1.59 -1.07 -20.56
CA TYR A 108 -0.53 -0.16 -21.01
C TYR A 108 -0.05 0.72 -19.85
N LYS A 109 1.26 0.68 -19.61
CA LYS A 109 1.96 1.55 -18.67
C LYS A 109 2.72 2.61 -19.45
N TYR A 110 2.32 3.87 -19.34
CA TYR A 110 3.01 4.98 -20.04
C TYR A 110 3.72 5.90 -19.05
N ARG A 111 4.80 6.55 -19.51
CA ARG A 111 5.53 7.58 -18.75
C ARG A 111 5.11 8.95 -19.26
N ARG A 112 4.64 9.81 -18.35
CA ARG A 112 4.47 11.25 -18.63
C ARG A 112 5.60 12.01 -17.92
N ASN A 113 6.35 12.82 -18.67
CA ASN A 113 7.44 13.67 -18.17
C ASN A 113 8.57 12.95 -17.42
N GLY A 114 8.77 11.64 -17.63
CA GLY A 114 9.91 10.90 -17.10
C GLY A 114 9.88 10.56 -15.61
N VAL A 115 8.88 11.02 -14.85
CA VAL A 115 8.86 10.84 -13.38
C VAL A 115 7.93 9.70 -12.94
N HIS A 116 6.73 9.58 -13.52
CA HIS A 116 5.73 8.63 -13.03
C HIS A 116 5.27 7.59 -14.06
N CYS A 117 4.80 6.46 -13.54
CA CYS A 117 4.21 5.36 -14.28
C CYS A 117 2.69 5.40 -14.13
N PHE A 118 1.98 5.45 -15.24
CA PHE A 118 0.54 5.63 -15.30
C PHE A 118 -0.09 4.31 -15.74
N TYR A 119 -1.09 3.82 -15.00
CA TYR A 119 -1.80 2.58 -15.34
C TYR A 119 -3.07 2.92 -16.13
N LEU A 120 -3.17 2.43 -17.37
CA LEU A 120 -4.43 2.35 -18.11
C LEU A 120 -4.91 0.90 -18.01
N ALA A 121 -5.86 0.62 -17.12
CA ALA A 121 -6.64 -0.61 -17.20
C ALA A 121 -7.74 -0.48 -18.28
N ARG A 122 -8.15 -1.56 -18.92
CA ARG A 122 -9.09 -1.45 -20.05
C ARG A 122 -10.53 -1.53 -19.56
N GLY A 123 -11.32 -0.48 -19.82
CA GLY A 123 -12.78 -0.59 -19.83
C GLY A 123 -13.19 -1.67 -20.84
N HIS A 124 -13.87 -2.71 -20.36
CA HIS A 124 -14.49 -3.72 -21.22
C HIS A 124 -15.55 -3.01 -22.07
N ARG A 125 -15.30 -2.82 -23.37
CA ARG A 125 -16.41 -2.51 -24.29
C ARG A 125 -17.21 -3.80 -24.48
N PRO A 126 -18.56 -3.70 -24.46
CA PRO A 126 -19.47 -4.84 -24.50
C PRO A 126 -19.34 -5.67 -25.77
#